data_AF-L1KH06-F1
#
_entry.id   AF-L1KH06-F1
#
_cell.length_a   1.000
_cell.length_b   1.000
_cell.length_c   1.000
_cell.angle_alpha   90.00
_cell.angle_beta   90.00
_cell.angle_gamma   90.00
#
_symmetry.space_group_name_H-M   'P 1'
#
loop_
_entity.id
_entity.type
_entity.pdbx_description
1 polymer ?
#
loop_
_entity_poly.entity_id
_entity_poly.type
_entity_poly.pdbx_seq_one_letter_code
_entity_poly.pdbx_strand_id
1 'polypeptide(L)'
;MRHSDIPSWRRAASRTLDDALRYLAATPYRHDVTSGATPTEAQRAVSATLLWHLRVLAGWQPAAGADAIRALAAGFEISNTEHHLRALAADSRQPGAERLRPPAYRLGALAIAWTRLAGTRTPSELRTALAASVWGDPRGRLPRRGRHRYAG
;
A
#
# COMPACT_ATOMS: atom_id res chain seq x y z
N MET A 1 -23.73 -4.27 33.49
CA MET A 1 -23.98 -3.16 32.54
C MET A 1 -23.40 -3.60 31.20
N ARG A 2 -24.25 -3.92 30.22
CA ARG A 2 -23.87 -4.68 29.00
C ARG A 2 -23.12 -3.79 28.00
N HIS A 3 -21.99 -4.31 27.52
CA HIS A 3 -21.23 -3.80 26.40
C HIS A 3 -22.10 -3.92 25.14
N SER A 4 -22.58 -2.79 24.62
CA SER A 4 -23.29 -2.79 23.33
C SER A 4 -22.27 -3.02 22.22
N ASP A 5 -22.20 -4.26 21.75
CA ASP A 5 -21.65 -4.62 20.45
C ASP A 5 -22.36 -3.79 19.38
N ILE A 6 -21.66 -2.80 18.83
CA ILE A 6 -22.15 -2.05 17.67
C ILE A 6 -21.85 -2.93 16.44
N PRO A 7 -22.87 -3.47 15.74
CA PRO A 7 -22.62 -4.34 14.61
C PRO A 7 -21.96 -3.58 13.46
N SER A 8 -20.95 -4.21 12.86
CA SER A 8 -20.11 -3.67 11.79
C SER A 8 -20.84 -3.29 10.48
N TRP A 9 -22.13 -3.63 10.34
CA TRP A 9 -22.96 -3.35 9.17
C TRP A 9 -23.44 -1.88 9.06
N ARG A 10 -23.29 -1.07 10.11
CA ARG A 10 -23.69 0.36 10.07
C ARG A 10 -22.85 1.21 9.09
N ARG A 11 -21.74 0.69 8.57
CA ARG A 11 -20.87 1.34 7.58
C ARG A 11 -21.48 1.45 6.18
N ALA A 12 -22.37 0.53 5.81
CA ALA A 12 -23.13 0.63 4.56
C ALA A 12 -24.31 1.64 4.65
N ALA A 13 -24.57 2.20 5.83
CA ALA A 13 -25.71 3.08 6.09
C ALA A 13 -25.35 4.58 6.25
N SER A 14 -24.07 4.94 6.09
CA SER A 14 -23.69 6.37 6.06
C SER A 14 -24.23 6.97 4.76
N ARG A 15 -25.15 7.93 4.85
CA ARG A 15 -25.84 8.50 3.67
C ARG A 15 -24.90 9.33 2.79
N THR A 16 -23.73 9.71 3.31
CA THR A 16 -22.75 10.52 2.60
C THR A 16 -21.32 10.12 2.98
N LEU A 17 -20.36 10.41 2.08
CA LEU A 17 -18.94 10.27 2.36
C LEU A 17 -18.51 11.11 3.57
N ASP A 18 -19.01 12.34 3.70
CA ASP A 18 -18.70 13.24 4.81
C ASP A 18 -19.14 12.70 6.17
N ASP A 19 -20.25 11.97 6.25
CA ASP A 19 -20.65 11.28 7.48
C ASP A 19 -19.62 10.21 7.87
N ALA A 20 -19.20 9.39 6.90
CA ALA A 20 -18.19 8.36 7.12
C ALA A 20 -16.82 8.96 7.52
N LEU A 21 -16.41 10.07 6.90
CA LEU A 21 -15.18 10.78 7.26
C LEU A 21 -15.25 11.40 8.65
N ARG A 22 -16.39 11.97 9.05
CA ARG A 22 -16.60 12.48 10.42
C ARG A 22 -16.50 11.36 11.46
N TYR A 23 -17.04 10.18 11.18
CA TYR A 23 -16.86 9.02 12.06
C TYR A 23 -15.40 8.56 12.11
N LEU A 24 -14.69 8.49 10.98
CA LEU A 24 -13.27 8.13 10.94
C LEU A 24 -12.38 9.13 11.70
N ALA A 25 -12.70 10.43 11.63
CA ALA A 25 -12.02 11.49 12.37
C ALA A 25 -12.16 11.32 13.90
N ALA A 26 -13.19 10.61 14.37
CA ALA A 26 -13.36 10.26 15.78
C ALA A 26 -12.57 9.00 16.21
N THR A 27 -11.80 8.38 15.31
CA THR A 27 -11.00 7.19 15.59
C THR A 27 -9.49 7.47 15.55
N PRO A 28 -8.63 6.52 15.94
CA PRO A 28 -7.19 6.62 15.71
C PRO A 28 -6.79 6.81 14.23
N TYR A 29 -7.70 6.54 13.27
CA TYR A 29 -7.49 6.78 11.84
C TYR A 29 -7.69 8.23 11.39
N ARG A 30 -7.90 9.18 12.31
CA ARG A 30 -8.10 10.61 11.99
C ARG A 30 -6.95 11.26 11.24
N HIS A 31 -5.76 10.66 11.28
CA HIS A 31 -4.56 11.25 10.68
C HIS A 31 -4.77 11.39 9.17
N ASP A 32 -4.60 12.63 8.68
CA ASP A 32 -4.79 13.04 7.29
C ASP A 32 -6.23 12.94 6.72
N VAL A 33 -7.23 12.57 7.52
CA VAL A 33 -8.65 12.57 7.10
C VAL A 33 -9.22 13.97 7.22
N THR A 34 -9.47 14.63 6.09
CA THR A 34 -10.04 15.99 6.03
C THR A 34 -11.47 15.96 5.52
N SER A 35 -12.35 16.80 6.09
CA SER A 35 -13.70 17.03 5.56
C SER A 35 -13.66 17.60 4.14
N GLY A 36 -14.46 17.07 3.22
CA GLY A 36 -14.43 17.46 1.80
C GLY A 36 -13.41 16.71 0.94
N ALA A 37 -12.71 15.71 1.48
CA ALA A 37 -11.84 14.83 0.69
C ALA A 37 -12.65 13.95 -0.28
N THR A 38 -12.11 13.71 -1.46
CA THR A 38 -12.65 12.71 -2.39
C THR A 38 -12.52 11.29 -1.80
N PRO A 39 -13.32 10.31 -2.26
CA PRO A 39 -13.20 8.92 -1.79
C PRO A 39 -11.77 8.36 -1.90
N THR A 40 -11.07 8.69 -2.98
CA THR A 40 -9.69 8.26 -3.24
C THR A 40 -8.71 8.88 -2.24
N GLU A 41 -8.86 10.17 -1.95
CA GLU A 41 -8.04 10.87 -0.94
C GLU A 41 -8.31 10.33 0.47
N ALA A 42 -9.57 10.08 0.81
CA ALA A 42 -9.96 9.47 2.06
C ALA A 42 -9.38 8.06 2.24
N GLN A 43 -9.53 7.20 1.23
CA GLN A 43 -8.95 5.85 1.25
C GLN A 43 -7.43 5.91 1.42
N ARG A 44 -6.78 6.87 0.75
CA ARG A 44 -5.35 7.07 0.86
C ARG A 44 -4.93 7.54 2.25
N ALA A 45 -5.66 8.46 2.87
CA ALA A 45 -5.40 8.93 4.23
C ALA A 45 -5.52 7.78 5.26
N VAL A 46 -6.59 6.98 5.15
CA VAL A 46 -6.78 5.79 6.00
C VAL A 46 -5.65 4.79 5.80
N SER A 47 -5.25 4.54 4.55
CA SER A 47 -4.16 3.63 4.21
C SER A 47 -2.80 4.14 4.75
N ALA A 48 -2.52 5.43 4.61
CA ALA A 48 -1.32 6.07 5.15
C ALA A 48 -1.26 5.97 6.68
N THR A 49 -2.41 6.14 7.34
CA THR A 49 -2.53 5.97 8.80
C THR A 49 -2.30 4.53 9.23
N LEU A 50 -2.86 3.56 8.51
CA LEU A 50 -2.57 2.14 8.74
C LEU A 50 -1.07 1.85 8.64
N LEU A 51 -0.40 2.35 7.60
CA LEU A 51 1.05 2.19 7.45
C LEU A 51 1.84 2.86 8.58
N TRP A 52 1.38 3.99 9.10
CA TRP A 52 1.97 4.58 10.30
C TRP A 52 1.86 3.65 11.51
N HIS A 53 0.68 3.07 11.77
CA HIS A 53 0.51 2.09 12.86
C HIS A 53 1.41 0.86 12.69
N LEU A 54 1.56 0.34 11.48
CA LEU A 54 2.46 -0.79 11.20
C LEU A 54 3.93 -0.43 11.51
N ARG A 55 4.37 0.79 11.19
CA ARG A 55 5.73 1.25 11.53
C ARG A 55 5.93 1.37 13.04
N VAL A 56 4.94 1.89 13.76
CA VAL A 56 4.99 1.95 15.23
C VAL A 56 5.10 0.54 15.81
N LEU A 57 4.26 -0.39 15.36
CA LEU A 57 4.27 -1.77 15.83
C LEU A 57 5.61 -2.47 15.53
N ALA A 58 6.17 -2.26 14.33
CA ALA A 58 7.47 -2.82 13.94
C ALA A 58 8.60 -2.32 14.83
N GLY A 59 8.54 -1.07 15.29
CA GLY A 59 9.50 -0.51 16.25
C GLY A 59 9.46 -1.21 17.63
N TRP A 60 8.40 -1.96 17.94
CA TRP A 60 8.26 -2.70 19.19
C TRP A 60 8.49 -4.22 19.02
N GLN A 61 8.69 -4.72 17.80
CA GLN A 61 8.90 -6.15 17.59
C GLN A 61 10.38 -6.55 17.71
N PRO A 62 10.66 -7.76 18.22
CA PRO A 62 11.92 -8.46 17.95
C PRO A 62 12.10 -8.67 16.44
N ALA A 63 13.34 -8.94 16.00
CA ALA A 63 13.67 -9.08 14.58
C ALA A 63 12.76 -10.07 13.82
N ALA A 64 12.44 -11.22 14.42
CA ALA A 64 11.53 -12.21 13.82
C ALA A 64 10.07 -11.70 13.66
N GLY A 65 9.59 -10.84 14.56
CA GLY A 65 8.26 -10.24 14.46
C GLY A 65 8.19 -9.11 13.43
N ALA A 66 9.32 -8.46 13.13
CA ALA A 66 9.39 -7.42 12.11
C ALA A 66 9.13 -7.97 10.70
N ASP A 67 9.48 -9.22 10.41
CA ASP A 67 9.25 -9.83 9.10
C ASP A 67 7.76 -10.06 8.80
N ALA A 68 6.99 -10.49 9.80
CA ALA A 68 5.53 -10.58 9.68
C ALA A 68 4.90 -9.20 9.38
N ILE A 69 5.41 -8.13 10.01
CA ILE A 69 4.92 -6.77 9.76
C ILE A 69 5.35 -6.26 8.38
N ARG A 70 6.57 -6.57 7.92
CA ARG A 70 6.99 -6.30 6.53
C ARG A 70 6.07 -6.99 5.52
N ALA A 71 5.65 -8.22 5.79
CA ALA A 71 4.68 -8.93 4.95
C ALA A 71 3.31 -8.24 4.91
N LEU A 72 2.84 -7.65 6.02
CA LEU A 72 1.62 -6.83 6.00
C LEU A 72 1.81 -5.50 5.25
N ALA A 73 3.01 -4.92 5.31
CA ALA A 73 3.33 -3.67 4.62
C ALA A 73 3.62 -3.84 3.11
N ALA A 74 3.82 -5.08 2.65
CA ALA A 74 4.05 -5.47 1.26
C ALA A 74 3.17 -4.73 0.24
N GLY A 75 1.85 -4.64 0.50
CA GLY A 75 0.90 -4.00 -0.40
C GLY A 75 1.18 -2.52 -0.66
N PHE A 76 1.74 -1.81 0.32
CA PHE A 76 2.13 -0.40 0.14
C PHE A 76 3.33 -0.25 -0.78
N GLU A 77 4.30 -1.18 -0.71
CA GLU A 77 5.44 -1.19 -1.62
C GLU A 77 5.04 -1.56 -3.05
N ILE A 78 4.12 -2.50 -3.22
CA ILE A 78 3.54 -2.83 -4.53
C ILE A 78 2.85 -1.59 -5.10
N SER A 79 2.00 -0.92 -4.32
CA SER A 79 1.30 0.30 -4.75
C SER A 79 2.29 1.42 -5.15
N ASN A 80 3.35 1.62 -4.36
CA ASN A 80 4.43 2.53 -4.69
C ASN A 80 5.12 2.17 -6.01
N THR A 81 5.38 0.88 -6.24
CA THR A 81 6.05 0.37 -7.44
C THR A 81 5.19 0.54 -8.69
N GLU A 82 3.91 0.18 -8.63
CA GLU A 82 2.96 0.40 -9.73
C GLU A 82 2.80 1.89 -10.05
N HIS A 83 2.77 2.72 -9.01
CA HIS A 83 2.80 4.15 -9.17
C HIS A 83 4.11 4.54 -9.87
N HIS A 84 5.28 4.20 -9.35
CA HIS A 84 6.56 4.53 -9.99
C HIS A 84 6.61 4.12 -11.47
N LEU A 85 6.24 2.89 -11.81
CA LEU A 85 6.16 2.40 -13.19
C LEU A 85 5.28 3.28 -14.09
N ARG A 86 4.08 3.65 -13.63
CA ARG A 86 3.18 4.55 -14.37
C ARG A 86 3.77 5.95 -14.57
N ALA A 87 4.63 6.45 -13.68
CA ALA A 87 5.36 7.70 -13.92
C ALA A 87 6.44 7.52 -14.98
N LEU A 88 7.23 6.45 -14.86
CA LEU A 88 8.31 6.15 -15.81
C LEU A 88 7.79 5.89 -17.24
N ALA A 89 6.54 5.42 -17.37
CA ALA A 89 5.87 5.18 -18.63
C ALA A 89 5.09 6.40 -19.16
N ALA A 90 4.88 7.43 -18.34
CA ALA A 90 4.18 8.64 -18.77
C ALA A 90 5.12 9.47 -19.67
N ASP A 91 4.58 10.00 -20.76
CA ASP A 91 5.33 10.89 -21.64
C ASP A 91 5.63 12.21 -20.91
N SER A 92 6.91 12.60 -20.87
CA SER A 92 7.41 13.82 -20.23
C SER A 92 6.83 15.09 -20.86
N ARG A 93 6.16 14.97 -22.01
CA ARG A 93 5.55 16.07 -22.76
C ARG A 93 4.20 16.57 -22.23
N GLN A 94 3.65 15.94 -21.19
CA GLN A 94 2.39 16.40 -20.57
C GLN A 94 2.71 17.24 -19.30
N PRO A 95 2.96 18.57 -19.42
CA PRO A 95 3.23 19.41 -18.27
C PRO A 95 2.05 19.36 -17.29
N GLY A 96 2.35 19.06 -16.02
CA GLY A 96 1.36 19.01 -14.93
C GLY A 96 0.87 17.62 -14.52
N ALA A 97 1.14 16.56 -15.30
CA ALA A 97 0.77 15.19 -14.92
C ALA A 97 1.41 14.72 -13.60
N GLU A 98 2.58 15.27 -13.26
CA GLU A 98 3.31 14.95 -12.03
C GLU A 98 2.67 15.56 -10.77
N ARG A 99 1.99 16.71 -10.89
CA ARG A 99 1.34 17.40 -9.74
C ARG A 99 0.05 16.73 -9.29
N LEU A 100 -0.58 15.97 -10.16
CA LEU A 100 -1.82 15.23 -9.86
C LEU A 100 -1.55 13.88 -9.18
N ARG A 101 -0.28 13.53 -8.96
CA ARG A 101 0.09 12.26 -8.36
C ARG A 101 0.21 12.32 -6.85
N PRO A 102 -0.49 11.41 -6.14
CA PRO A 102 -0.24 11.23 -4.73
C PRO A 102 1.23 10.83 -4.46
N PRO A 103 1.90 11.41 -3.44
CA PRO A 103 3.28 11.06 -3.10
C PRO A 103 3.39 9.58 -2.69
N ALA A 104 4.51 8.91 -2.95
CA ALA A 104 4.68 7.51 -2.52
C ALA A 104 4.44 7.33 -1.00
N TYR A 105 3.88 6.19 -0.61
CA TYR A 105 3.74 5.80 0.79
C TYR A 105 5.11 5.73 1.47
N ARG A 106 5.22 6.31 2.67
CA ARG A 106 6.46 6.38 3.45
C ARG A 106 6.68 5.08 4.24
N LEU A 107 7.37 4.11 3.64
CA LEU A 107 7.61 2.78 4.23
C LEU A 107 8.62 2.79 5.39
N GLY A 108 9.65 3.64 5.35
CA GLY A 108 10.72 3.64 6.34
C GLY A 108 11.46 2.30 6.39
N ALA A 109 11.71 1.77 7.59
CA ALA A 109 12.39 0.48 7.80
C ALA A 109 11.59 -0.75 7.34
N LEU A 110 10.32 -0.57 6.94
CA LEU A 110 9.49 -1.62 6.35
C LEU A 110 9.70 -1.76 4.84
N ALA A 111 10.50 -0.90 4.21
CA ALA A 111 10.87 -1.05 2.81
C ALA A 111 11.63 -2.37 2.60
N ILE A 112 11.22 -3.13 1.60
CA ILE A 112 11.84 -4.38 1.17
C ILE A 112 12.86 -4.06 0.06
N ALA A 113 12.39 -3.52 -1.06
CA ALA A 113 13.19 -3.12 -2.21
C ALA A 113 12.99 -1.64 -2.57
N TRP A 114 11.95 -0.98 -2.03
CA TRP A 114 11.50 0.35 -2.45
C TRP A 114 12.61 1.39 -2.59
N THR A 115 13.56 1.48 -1.66
CA THR A 115 14.66 2.45 -1.72
C THR A 115 15.46 2.35 -3.03
N ARG A 116 15.69 1.12 -3.52
CA ARG A 116 16.36 0.88 -4.81
C ARG A 116 15.41 1.14 -5.99
N LEU A 117 14.15 0.71 -5.88
CA LEU A 117 13.14 0.88 -6.94
C LEU A 117 12.85 2.36 -7.23
N ALA A 118 12.74 3.19 -6.20
CA ALA A 118 12.45 4.62 -6.31
C ALA A 118 13.56 5.40 -7.03
N GLY A 119 14.79 4.89 -7.05
CA GLY A 119 15.94 5.50 -7.73
C GLY A 119 16.02 5.20 -9.23
N THR A 120 15.14 4.33 -9.75
CA THR A 120 15.14 3.93 -11.17
C THR A 120 14.51 5.01 -12.05
N ARG A 121 15.08 5.20 -13.24
CA ARG A 121 14.71 6.26 -14.18
C ARG A 121 14.04 5.75 -15.44
N THR A 122 14.01 4.44 -15.64
CA THR A 122 13.34 3.82 -16.78
C THR A 122 12.57 2.56 -16.37
N PRO A 123 11.52 2.16 -17.11
CA PRO A 123 10.81 0.91 -16.84
C PRO A 123 11.72 -0.34 -16.90
N SER A 124 12.78 -0.29 -17.71
CA SER A 124 13.77 -1.36 -17.82
C SER A 124 14.63 -1.46 -16.55
N GLU A 125 15.15 -0.34 -16.06
CA GLU A 125 15.88 -0.29 -14.77
C GLU A 125 15.00 -0.77 -13.61
N LEU A 126 13.73 -0.37 -13.59
CA LEU A 126 12.77 -0.82 -12.58
C LEU A 126 12.60 -2.35 -12.60
N ARG A 127 12.45 -2.94 -13.79
CA ARG A 127 12.35 -4.40 -13.95
C ARG A 127 13.62 -5.11 -13.49
N THR A 128 14.80 -4.60 -13.85
CA THR A 128 16.08 -5.17 -13.40
C THR A 128 16.20 -5.13 -11.87
N ALA A 129 15.83 -4.01 -11.25
CA ALA A 129 15.85 -3.87 -9.80
C ALA A 129 14.82 -4.79 -9.11
N LEU A 130 13.63 -4.99 -9.70
CA LEU A 130 12.63 -5.94 -9.20
C LEU A 130 13.15 -7.39 -9.28
N ALA A 131 13.73 -7.77 -10.42
CA ALA A 131 14.30 -9.11 -10.63
C ALA A 131 15.44 -9.45 -9.64
N ALA A 132 16.20 -8.45 -9.20
CA ALA A 132 17.25 -8.59 -8.19
C ALA A 132 16.72 -8.51 -6.73
N SER A 133 15.42 -8.38 -6.53
CA SER A 133 14.78 -8.30 -5.21
C SER A 133 13.98 -9.56 -4.90
N VAL A 134 13.48 -9.66 -3.66
CA VAL A 134 12.59 -10.75 -3.25
C VAL A 134 11.27 -10.79 -4.04
N TRP A 135 10.91 -9.71 -4.74
CA TRP A 135 9.74 -9.66 -5.62
C TRP A 135 9.92 -10.44 -6.93
N GLY A 136 11.16 -10.64 -7.37
CA GLY A 136 11.48 -11.34 -8.63
C GLY A 136 11.10 -10.57 -9.91
N ASP A 137 11.31 -11.20 -11.07
CA ASP A 137 10.94 -10.62 -12.37
C ASP A 137 9.42 -10.74 -12.57
N PRO A 138 8.67 -9.63 -12.74
CA PRO A 138 7.24 -9.67 -13.03
C PRO A 138 6.88 -10.42 -14.33
N ARG A 139 7.85 -10.59 -15.24
CA ARG A 139 7.69 -11.33 -16.50
C ARG A 139 8.17 -12.78 -16.41
N GLY A 140 8.73 -13.20 -15.28
CA GLY A 140 9.09 -14.58 -15.03
C GLY A 140 7.83 -15.45 -14.93
N ARG A 141 7.75 -16.54 -15.71
CA ARG A 141 6.72 -17.56 -15.50
C ARG A 141 6.85 -18.08 -14.07
N LEU A 142 5.78 -18.00 -13.28
CA LEU A 142 5.61 -18.89 -12.13
C LEU A 142 5.82 -20.33 -12.64
N PRO A 143 6.59 -21.19 -11.95
CA PRO A 143 6.66 -22.59 -12.33
C PRO A 143 5.23 -23.15 -12.31
N ARG A 144 4.79 -23.69 -13.46
CA ARG A 144 3.54 -24.46 -13.53
C ARG A 144 3.69 -25.54 -12.48
N ARG A 145 2.89 -25.52 -11.41
CA ARG A 145 2.77 -26.65 -10.48
C ARG A 145 2.58 -27.89 -11.35
N GLY A 146 3.60 -28.76 -11.38
CA GLY A 146 3.51 -30.03 -12.07
C GLY A 146 2.31 -30.76 -11.51
N ARG A 147 1.36 -31.11 -12.38
CA ARG A 147 0.35 -32.12 -12.05
C ARG A 147 1.15 -33.39 -11.75
N HIS A 148 1.31 -33.73 -10.48
CA HIS A 148 1.65 -35.08 -10.09
C HIS A 148 0.56 -35.99 -10.67
N ARG A 149 0.91 -36.71 -11.74
CA ARG A 149 0.15 -37.87 -12.17
C ARG A 149 0.29 -38.89 -11.05
N TYR A 150 -0.81 -39.20 -10.37
CA TYR A 150 -0.94 -40.47 -9.69
C TYR A 150 -1.03 -41.53 -10.78
N ALA A 151 0.02 -42.34 -10.92
CA ALA A 151 -0.03 -43.64 -11.54
C ALA A 151 0.03 -44.66 -10.40
N GLY A 152 -1.02 -45.45 -10.28
CA GLY A 152 -1.26 -46.49 -9.29
C GLY A 152 -2.63 -47.06 -9.55
#